data_AF-A0A355DXW0-F1
#
_entry.id   AF-A0A355DXW0-F1
#
_cell.length_a   1.000
_cell.length_b   1.000
_cell.length_c   1.000
_cell.angle_alpha   90.00
_cell.angle_beta   90.00
_cell.angle_gamma   90.00
#
_symmetry.space_group_name_H-M   'P 1'
#
loop_
_entity.id
_entity.type
_entity.pdbx_description
1 polymer ?
#
loop_
_entity_poly.entity_id
_entity_poly.type
_entity_poly.pdbx_seq_one_letter_code
_entity_poly.pdbx_strand_id
1 'polypeptide(L)' 'EVWFWEDGLLTLHHLRVDGYERIYQSEILSDLDINLLTQCVLMTSTVEAMRTFRRGISQI' A
#
# COMPACT_ATOMS: atom_id res chain seq x y z
N GLU A 1 12.52 0.88 4.40
CA GLU A 1 11.10 1.27 4.35
C GLU A 1 10.34 0.48 5.39
N VAL A 2 9.40 1.11 6.10
CA VAL A 2 8.56 0.52 7.16
C VAL A 2 7.11 0.89 6.88
N TRP A 3 6.22 -0.10 6.96
CA TRP A 3 4.80 0.05 6.67
C TRP A 3 4.01 -0.09 7.96
N PHE A 4 3.15 0.87 8.23
CA PHE A 4 2.25 0.88 9.37
C PHE A 4 0.83 0.73 8.88
N TRP A 5 0.06 -0.10 9.57
CA TRP A 5 -1.37 -0.23 9.40
C TRP A 5 -2.05 0.29 10.66
N GLU A 6 -2.66 1.46 10.58
CA GLU A 6 -3.29 2.15 11.72
C GLU A 6 -4.61 2.79 11.25
N ASP A 7 -5.69 2.61 12.02
CA ASP A 7 -7.02 3.16 11.74
C ASP A 7 -7.54 2.96 10.30
N GLY A 8 -7.20 1.82 9.69
CA GLY A 8 -7.62 1.46 8.34
C GLY A 8 -6.84 2.16 7.22
N LEU A 9 -5.73 2.82 7.55
CA LEU A 9 -4.83 3.45 6.59
C LEU A 9 -3.47 2.78 6.60
N LEU A 10 -2.95 2.46 5.41
CA LEU A 10 -1.56 2.06 5.23
C LEU A 10 -0.68 3.30 5.09
N THR A 11 0.30 3.45 5.97
CA THR A 11 1.29 4.53 5.93
C THR A 11 2.70 3.97 5.78
N LEU A 12 3.51 4.62 4.96
CA LEU A 12 4.87 4.26 4.65
C LEU A 12 5.83 5.31 5.19
N HIS A 13 6.93 4.82 5.75
CA HIS A 13 8.06 5.64 6.17
C HIS A 13 9.36 5.05 5.64
N HIS A 14 10.30 5.91 5.24
CA HIS A 14 11.63 5.50 4.82
C HIS A 14 12.70 6.08 5.73
N LEU A 15 13.72 5.28 6.04
CA LEU A 15 14.87 5.72 6.83
C LEU A 15 15.87 6.45 5.92
N ARG A 16 15.98 7.76 6.09
CA ARG A 16 17.01 8.61 5.47
C ARG A 16 18.18 8.81 6.42
N VAL A 17 19.16 9.61 5.98
CA VAL A 17 20.32 10.00 6.78
C VAL A 17 19.90 10.66 8.10
N ASP A 18 18.88 11.51 8.08
CA ASP A 18 18.42 12.27 9.25
C ASP A 18 17.26 11.60 10.01
N GLY A 19 16.92 10.35 9.69
CA GLY A 19 15.87 9.58 10.34
C GLY A 19 14.71 9.17 9.43
N TYR A 20 13.60 8.77 10.03
CA TYR A 20 12.42 8.34 9.28
C TYR A 20 11.59 9.52 8.77
N GLU A 21 11.26 9.50 7.49
CA GLU A 21 10.31 10.42 6.88
C GLU A 21 9.10 9.68 6.30
N ARG A 22 7.96 10.35 6.24
CA ARG A 22 6.74 9.85 5.61
C ARG A 22 6.90 9.87 4.09
N ILE A 23 6.65 8.74 3.44
CA ILE A 23 6.59 8.63 1.98
C ILE A 23 5.17 8.23 1.54
N TYR A 24 4.79 8.60 0.32
CA TYR A 24 3.46 8.33 -0.24
C TYR A 24 3.44 7.24 -1.33
N GLN A 25 4.62 6.82 -1.77
CA GLN A 25 4.84 5.76 -2.74
C GLN A 25 5.96 4.87 -2.21
N SER A 26 5.85 3.55 -2.38
CA SER A 26 6.93 2.64 -2.00
C SER A 26 8.12 2.83 -2.92
N GLU A 27 9.31 2.89 -2.36
CA GLU A 27 10.56 2.89 -3.12
C GLU A 27 11.03 1.48 -3.44
N ILE A 28 10.59 0.50 -2.64
CA ILE A 28 10.86 -0.93 -2.87
C ILE A 28 9.93 -1.48 -3.96
N LEU A 29 8.67 -1.03 -3.98
CA LEU A 29 7.64 -1.42 -4.93
C LEU A 29 7.06 -0.16 -5.61
N SER A 30 7.85 0.44 -6.50
CA SER A 30 7.48 1.71 -7.16
C SER A 30 6.14 1.65 -7.89
N ASP A 31 5.76 0.50 -8.42
CA ASP A 31 4.55 0.35 -9.23
C ASP A 31 3.32 -0.02 -8.38
N LEU A 32 3.49 -0.17 -7.07
CA LEU A 32 2.39 -0.51 -6.17
C LEU A 32 1.56 0.73 -5.83
N ASP A 33 0.29 0.69 -6.25
CA ASP A 33 -0.72 1.62 -5.75
C ASP A 33 -1.12 1.25 -4.30
N ILE A 34 -0.59 2.03 -3.36
CA ILE A 34 -0.86 1.89 -1.92
C ILE A 34 -2.34 2.13 -1.58
N ASN A 35 -3.02 3.02 -2.30
CA ASN A 35 -4.43 3.28 -2.05
C ASN A 35 -5.28 2.08 -2.47
N LEU A 36 -4.98 1.49 -3.63
CA LEU A 36 -5.61 0.25 -4.08
C LEU A 36 -5.39 -0.88 -3.07
N LEU A 37 -4.16 -1.06 -2.60
CA LEU A 37 -3.85 -2.08 -1.59
C LEU A 37 -4.65 -1.85 -0.30
N THR A 38 -4.68 -0.62 0.20
CA THR A 38 -5.41 -0.24 1.41
C THR A 38 -6.90 -0.55 1.26
N GLN A 39 -7.51 -0.18 0.13
CA GLN A 39 -8.90 -0.51 -0.18
C GLN A 39 -9.16 -2.01 -0.16
N CYS A 40 -8.27 -2.82 -0.77
CA CYS A 40 -8.41 -4.27 -0.79
C CYS A 40 -8.30 -4.90 0.60
N VAL A 41 -7.41 -4.41 1.46
CA VAL A 41 -7.24 -4.92 2.85
C VAL A 41 -8.49 -4.64 3.70
N LEU A 42 -9.20 -3.55 3.45
CA LEU A 42 -10.46 -3.22 4.15
C LEU A 42 -11.66 -4.08 3.71
N MET A 43 -11.55 -4.84 2.62
CA MET A 43 -12.66 -5.66 2.12
C MET A 43 -12.88 -6.89 3.01
N THR A 44 -14.14 -7.16 3.37
CA THR A 44 -14.50 -8.34 4.18
C THR A 44 -14.25 -9.67 3.44
N SER A 45 -14.37 -9.67 2.10
CA SER A 45 -14.16 -10.85 1.28
C SER A 45 -12.77 -10.86 0.68
N THR A 46 -11.94 -11.82 1.08
CA THR A 46 -10.61 -12.04 0.49
C THR A 46 -10.68 -12.32 -1.01
N VAL A 47 -11.74 -12.98 -1.49
CA VAL A 47 -11.92 -13.28 -2.93
C VAL A 47 -12.14 -11.98 -3.72
N GLU A 48 -12.98 -11.09 -3.22
CA GLU A 48 -13.24 -9.79 -3.87
C GLU A 48 -12.01 -8.87 -3.77
N ALA A 49 -11.29 -8.89 -2.64
CA ALA A 49 -10.02 -8.18 -2.48
C ALA A 49 -9.00 -8.60 -3.55
N MET A 50 -8.79 -9.91 -3.73
CA MET A 50 -7.85 -10.46 -4.70
C MET A 50 -8.24 -10.13 -6.14
N ARG A 51 -9.54 -10.17 -6.47
CA ARG A 51 -10.05 -9.80 -7.81
C ARG A 51 -9.84 -8.32 -8.10
N THR A 52 -10.14 -7.46 -7.13
CA THR A 52 -10.00 -6.01 -7.25
C THR A 52 -8.54 -5.64 -7.41
N PHE A 53 -7.66 -6.19 -6.56
CA PHE A 53 -6.23 -5.94 -6.62
C PHE A 53 -5.63 -6.35 -7.97
N ARG A 54 -5.92 -7.58 -8.43
CA ARG A 54 -5.46 -8.07 -9.74
C ARG A 54 -5.92 -7.20 -10.89
N ARG A 55 -7.16 -6.72 -10.85
CA ARG A 55 -7.69 -5.84 -11.90
C ARG A 55 -6.96 -4.51 -11.93
N GLY A 56 -6.73 -3.90 -10.76
CA GLY A 56 -6.05 -2.61 -10.67
C GLY A 56 -4.60 -2.66 -11.16
N ILE A 57 -3.87 -3.74 -10.87
CA ILE A 57 -2.48 -3.90 -11.36
C ILE A 57 -2.38 -4.36 -12.81
N SER A 58 -3.45 -4.94 -13.39
CA SER A 58 -3.46 -5.41 -14.80
C SER A 58 -3.89 -4.32 -15.79
N GLN A 59 -4.32 -3.16 -15.32
CA GLN A 59 -4.71 -2.01 -16.14
C GLN A 59 -3.57 -0.98 -16.31
N ILE A 60 -2.36 -1.32 -15.85
CA ILE A 60 -1.14 -0.53 -15.97
C ILE A 60 -0.34 -1.00 -17.19
#